data_AF-A0A937YY07-F1
#
_entry.id   AF-A0A937YY07-F1
#
_cell.length_a   1.000
_cell.length_b   1.000
_cell.length_c   1.000
_cell.angle_alpha   90.00
_cell.angle_beta   90.00
_cell.angle_gamma   90.00
#
_symmetry.space_group_name_H-M   'P 1'
#
loop_
_entity.id
_entity.type
_entity.pdbx_description
1 polymer ?
#
loop_
_entity_poly.entity_id
_entity_poly.type
_entity_poly.pdbx_seq_one_letter_code
_entity_poly.pdbx_strand_id
1 'polypeptide(L)'
;MARPSVATYVPRFAYCHEMVRHLMEIEGACRLVEVLALPPDAAFRLKYDAQRRSTRFSTGIEGNPVRLETLAAAAARVRDRALALQETRPRARAPWETLPRRQQQLLSRVLIARSSGGDLNHFTAKDVAEWYLVSVQTARAWLAEWRAIGLVAPAGQQQRVRAWALTEEFAALVEGAE
;
A
#
# COMPACT_ATOMS: atom_id res chain seq x y z
N MET A 1 48.84 -4.26 26.03
CA MET A 1 48.12 -4.18 24.74
C MET A 1 47.55 -2.78 24.60
N ALA A 2 48.03 -2.00 23.63
CA ALA A 2 47.55 -0.63 23.37
C ALA A 2 46.30 -0.68 22.46
N ARG A 3 45.25 0.08 22.82
CA ARG A 3 44.02 0.21 22.00
C ARG A 3 44.32 0.99 20.71
N PRO A 4 43.75 0.60 19.56
CA PRO A 4 43.91 1.36 18.32
C PRO A 4 43.23 2.73 18.44
N SER A 5 43.93 3.78 18.01
CA SER A 5 43.45 5.17 18.00
C SER A 5 42.30 5.34 17.00
N VAL A 6 41.21 5.97 17.43
CA VAL A 6 40.06 6.31 16.58
C VAL A 6 40.50 7.35 15.55
N ALA A 7 40.44 7.02 14.26
CA ALA A 7 40.76 7.95 13.19
C ALA A 7 39.83 9.18 13.28
N THR A 8 40.43 10.38 13.34
CA THR A 8 39.69 11.64 13.42
C THR A 8 39.00 11.90 12.08
N TYR A 9 37.69 12.15 12.11
CA TYR A 9 36.90 12.47 10.92
C TYR A 9 37.40 13.78 10.28
N VAL A 10 37.80 13.71 9.01
CA VAL A 10 38.18 14.88 8.21
C VAL A 10 37.09 15.09 7.15
N PRO A 11 36.28 16.16 7.23
CA PRO A 11 35.22 16.41 6.27
C PRO A 11 35.79 16.73 4.89
N ARG A 12 35.19 16.15 3.84
CA ARG A 12 35.58 16.40 2.43
C ARG A 12 35.01 17.71 1.86
N PHE A 13 34.03 18.30 2.54
CA PHE A 13 33.31 19.48 2.07
C PHE A 13 33.42 20.60 3.10
N ALA A 14 33.61 21.83 2.61
CA ALA A 14 33.62 23.03 3.42
C ALA A 14 32.29 23.77 3.29
N TYR A 15 31.82 24.36 4.39
CA TYR A 15 30.64 25.22 4.39
C TYR A 15 30.96 26.59 3.79
N CYS A 16 30.02 27.16 3.04
CA CYS A 16 30.06 28.55 2.63
C CYS A 16 28.80 29.29 3.10
N HIS A 17 28.88 30.63 3.14
CA HIS A 17 27.77 31.49 3.56
C HIS A 17 26.52 31.28 2.70
N GLU A 18 26.68 31.00 1.39
CA GLU A 18 25.54 30.74 0.50
C GLU A 18 24.81 29.43 0.84
N MET A 19 25.55 28.35 1.15
CA MET A 19 24.95 27.09 1.58
C MET A 19 24.15 27.26 2.87
N VAL A 20 24.71 28.00 3.83
CA VAL A 20 24.01 28.29 5.10
C VAL A 20 22.75 29.11 4.85
N ARG A 21 22.84 30.14 3.99
CA ARG A 21 21.67 30.95 3.60
C ARG A 21 20.58 30.10 2.95
N HIS A 22 20.92 29.24 1.99
CA HIS A 22 19.95 28.36 1.35
C HIS A 22 19.34 27.34 2.31
N LEU A 23 20.13 26.80 3.24
CA LEU A 23 19.61 25.94 4.29
C LEU A 23 18.58 26.68 5.15
N MET A 24 18.87 27.92 5.55
CA MET A 24 17.93 28.74 6.32
C MET A 24 16.63 29.02 5.54
N GLU A 25 16.73 29.29 4.24
CA GLU A 25 15.56 29.49 3.37
C GLU A 25 14.70 28.22 3.28
N ILE A 26 15.33 27.06 3.08
CA ILE A 26 14.65 25.76 3.00
C ILE A 26 13.96 25.43 4.33
N GLU A 27 14.67 25.55 5.45
CA GLU A 27 14.11 25.27 6.78
C GLU A 27 12.95 26.22 7.13
N GLY A 28 13.05 27.50 6.74
CA GLY A 28 11.96 28.46 6.88
C GLY A 28 10.71 28.05 6.11
N ALA A 29 10.87 27.61 4.86
CA ALA A 29 9.78 27.13 4.03
C ALA A 29 9.17 25.82 4.57
N CYS A 30 10.00 24.86 5.01
CA CYS A 30 9.55 23.60 5.60
C CYS A 30 8.67 23.83 6.83
N ARG A 31 9.12 24.69 7.76
CA ARG A 31 8.34 25.03 8.96
C ARG A 31 7.00 25.68 8.63
N LEU A 32 6.97 26.55 7.63
CA LEU A 32 5.72 27.20 7.20
C LEU A 32 4.72 26.17 6.68
N VAL A 33 5.18 25.16 5.94
CA VAL A 33 4.33 24.06 5.45
C VAL A 33 3.80 23.19 6.60
N GLU A 34 4.61 22.92 7.63
CA GLU A 34 4.21 22.11 8.78
C GLU A 34 3.07 22.74 9.60
N VAL A 35 3.05 24.07 9.71
CA VAL A 35 2.03 24.80 10.49
C VAL A 35 0.83 25.26 9.64
N LEU A 36 0.89 25.10 8.32
CA LEU A 36 -0.17 25.53 7.42
C LEU A 36 -1.38 24.60 7.57
N ALA A 37 -2.43 25.10 8.24
CA ALA A 37 -3.69 24.38 8.33
C ALA A 37 -4.39 24.36 6.96
N LEU A 38 -4.34 23.20 6.30
CA LEU A 38 -5.05 22.97 5.04
C LEU A 38 -6.30 22.11 5.29
N PRO A 39 -7.42 22.41 4.60
CA PRO A 39 -8.54 21.48 4.53
C PRO A 39 -8.05 20.11 4.02
N PRO A 40 -8.53 18.98 4.58
CA PRO A 40 -8.05 17.64 4.24
C PRO A 40 -8.03 17.34 2.73
N ASP A 41 -9.07 17.79 2.01
CA ASP A 41 -9.19 17.60 0.56
C ASP A 41 -8.14 18.37 -0.24
N ALA A 42 -7.80 19.59 0.20
CA ALA A 42 -6.77 20.41 -0.43
C ALA A 42 -5.38 19.81 -0.19
N ALA A 43 -5.13 19.33 1.05
CA ALA A 43 -3.87 18.67 1.39
C ALA A 43 -3.67 17.37 0.59
N PHE A 44 -4.73 16.58 0.42
CA PHE A 44 -4.70 15.36 -0.38
C PHE A 44 -4.39 15.64 -1.86
N ARG A 45 -5.08 16.61 -2.47
CA ARG A 45 -4.84 17.03 -3.87
C ARG A 45 -3.40 17.50 -4.08
N LEU A 46 -2.89 18.34 -3.17
CA LEU A 46 -1.52 18.86 -3.25
C LEU A 46 -0.46 17.74 -3.18
N LYS A 47 -0.64 16.77 -2.28
CA LYS A 47 0.27 15.61 -2.17
C LYS A 47 0.24 14.74 -3.43
N TYR A 48 -0.95 14.48 -3.95
CA TYR A 48 -1.15 13.71 -5.18
C TYR A 48 -0.48 14.39 -6.39
N ASP A 49 -0.67 15.70 -6.55
CA ASP A 49 -0.05 16.47 -7.64
C ASP A 49 1.47 16.60 -7.48
N ALA A 50 1.97 16.70 -6.23
CA ALA A 50 3.40 16.68 -5.95
C ALA A 50 4.03 15.34 -6.33
N GLN A 51 3.41 14.21 -5.97
CA GLN A 51 3.88 12.87 -6.36
C GLN A 51 3.92 12.70 -7.88
N ARG A 52 2.86 13.09 -8.60
CA ARG A 52 2.82 13.02 -10.06
C ARG A 52 3.91 13.85 -10.72
N ARG A 53 4.16 15.07 -10.21
CA ARG A 53 5.25 15.93 -10.68
C ARG A 53 6.61 15.31 -10.40
N SER A 54 6.83 14.78 -9.19
CA SER A 54 8.09 14.14 -8.80
C SER A 54 8.42 12.95 -9.71
N THR A 55 7.49 12.02 -9.90
CA THR A 55 7.69 10.85 -10.78
C THR A 55 8.06 11.28 -12.19
N ARG A 56 7.39 12.30 -12.74
CA ARG A 56 7.70 12.82 -14.07
C ARG A 56 9.08 13.49 -14.14
N PHE A 57 9.45 14.33 -13.17
CA PHE A 57 10.74 15.00 -13.21
C PHE A 57 11.89 13.98 -13.14
N SER A 58 11.75 12.93 -12.32
CA SER A 58 12.71 11.83 -12.27
C SER A 58 12.78 11.06 -13.59
N THR A 59 11.65 10.62 -14.15
CA THR A 59 11.66 9.89 -15.43
C THR A 59 12.09 10.77 -16.60
N GLY A 60 11.82 12.08 -16.56
CA GLY A 60 12.25 13.05 -17.56
C GLY A 60 13.76 13.27 -17.57
N ILE A 61 14.42 13.24 -16.41
CA ILE A 61 15.90 13.27 -16.32
C ILE A 61 16.51 12.03 -16.97
N GLU A 62 15.82 10.89 -16.92
CA GLU A 62 16.19 9.64 -17.59
C GLU A 62 15.82 9.60 -19.09
N GLY A 63 15.28 10.69 -19.64
CA GLY A 63 14.94 10.83 -21.06
C GLY A 63 13.54 10.35 -21.47
N ASN A 64 12.64 10.12 -20.50
CA ASN A 64 11.28 9.70 -20.79
C ASN A 64 10.42 10.88 -21.31
N PRO A 65 9.86 10.83 -22.54
CA PRO A 65 9.17 11.96 -23.17
C PRO A 65 7.72 12.19 -22.70
N VAL A 66 7.25 11.49 -21.67
CA VAL A 66 5.84 11.52 -21.26
C VAL A 66 5.44 12.90 -20.69
N ARG A 67 4.53 13.59 -21.40
CA ARG A 67 3.96 14.90 -21.01
C ARG A 67 2.92 14.74 -19.88
N LEU A 68 2.77 15.77 -19.03
CA LEU A 68 1.77 15.80 -17.93
C LEU A 68 0.35 15.50 -18.41
N GLU A 69 0.02 16.04 -19.58
CA GLU A 69 -1.27 15.85 -20.25
C GLU A 69 -1.49 14.40 -20.65
N THR A 70 -0.46 13.70 -21.13
CA THR A 70 -0.54 12.29 -21.53
C THR A 70 -0.80 11.38 -20.32
N LEU A 71 -0.15 11.67 -19.18
CA LEU A 71 -0.41 10.99 -17.91
C LEU A 71 -1.81 11.29 -17.37
N ALA A 72 -2.23 12.55 -17.42
CA ALA A 72 -3.57 12.96 -17.00
C ALA A 72 -4.65 12.28 -17.86
N ALA A 73 -4.45 12.24 -19.19
CA ALA A 73 -5.34 11.57 -20.12
C ALA A 73 -5.31 10.04 -19.98
N ALA A 74 -4.16 9.44 -19.64
CA ALA A 74 -4.09 8.01 -19.31
C ALA A 74 -4.85 7.69 -18.01
N ALA A 75 -4.63 8.48 -16.95
CA ALA A 75 -5.36 8.33 -15.69
C ALA A 75 -6.87 8.56 -15.85
N ALA A 76 -7.26 9.57 -16.64
CA ALA A 76 -8.66 9.82 -16.99
C ALA A 76 -9.26 8.63 -17.76
N ARG A 77 -8.57 8.10 -18.77
CA ARG A 77 -9.02 6.91 -19.51
C ARG A 77 -9.18 5.68 -18.62
N VAL A 78 -8.28 5.45 -17.65
CA VAL A 78 -8.41 4.36 -16.69
C VAL A 78 -9.64 4.56 -15.79
N ARG A 79 -9.84 5.77 -15.27
CA ARG A 79 -11.02 6.12 -14.46
C ARG A 79 -12.31 5.97 -15.26
N ASP A 80 -12.37 6.52 -16.46
CA ASP A 80 -13.58 6.51 -17.28
C ASP A 80 -13.92 5.07 -17.73
N ARG A 81 -12.91 4.24 -17.99
CA ARG A 81 -13.09 2.80 -18.22
C ARG A 81 -13.58 2.07 -16.97
N ALA A 82 -13.08 2.43 -15.78
CA ALA A 82 -13.56 1.88 -14.52
C ALA A 82 -15.02 2.26 -14.25
N LEU A 83 -15.42 3.51 -14.54
CA LEU A 83 -16.80 3.97 -14.43
C LEU A 83 -17.72 3.28 -15.44
N ALA A 84 -17.29 3.14 -16.71
CA ALA A 84 -18.07 2.43 -17.72
C ALA A 84 -18.29 0.93 -17.39
N LEU A 85 -17.28 0.29 -16.77
CA LEU A 85 -17.42 -1.06 -16.21
C LEU A 85 -18.38 -1.10 -15.00
N GLN A 86 -18.54 0.02 -14.29
CA GLN A 86 -19.41 0.14 -13.12
C GLN A 86 -20.87 0.42 -13.50
N GLU A 87 -21.11 1.13 -14.61
CA GLU A 87 -22.46 1.56 -15.05
C GLU A 87 -23.28 0.45 -15.74
N THR A 88 -22.67 -0.67 -16.14
CA THR A 88 -23.32 -1.68 -17.00
C THR A 88 -24.11 -2.76 -16.26
N ARG A 89 -24.17 -2.79 -14.93
CA ARG A 89 -25.08 -3.70 -14.19
C ARG A 89 -25.60 -3.08 -12.90
N PRO A 90 -26.90 -3.18 -12.58
CA PRO A 90 -27.31 -3.19 -11.18
C PRO A 90 -26.67 -4.41 -10.51
N ARG A 91 -25.50 -4.23 -9.91
CA ARG A 91 -24.82 -5.28 -9.16
C ARG A 91 -25.61 -5.50 -7.87
N ALA A 92 -26.26 -6.66 -7.73
CA ALA A 92 -26.65 -7.13 -6.42
C ALA A 92 -25.39 -7.10 -5.54
N ARG A 93 -25.42 -6.42 -4.39
CA ARG A 93 -24.25 -6.27 -3.52
C ARG A 93 -23.62 -7.64 -3.34
N ALA A 94 -22.38 -7.80 -3.79
CA ALA A 94 -21.70 -9.07 -3.65
C ALA A 94 -21.57 -9.39 -2.15
N PRO A 95 -21.66 -10.66 -1.73
CA PRO A 95 -21.60 -11.04 -0.32
C PRO A 95 -20.39 -10.47 0.44
N TRP A 96 -19.28 -10.20 -0.26
CA TRP A 96 -18.10 -9.59 0.33
C TRP A 96 -18.24 -8.08 0.64
N GLU A 97 -19.17 -7.36 -0.02
CA GLU A 97 -19.39 -5.91 0.18
C GLU A 97 -20.06 -5.61 1.52
N THR A 98 -20.74 -6.58 2.14
CA THR A 98 -21.33 -6.45 3.48
C THR A 98 -20.34 -6.81 4.60
N LEU A 99 -19.17 -7.36 4.24
CA LEU A 99 -18.17 -7.73 5.23
C LEU A 99 -17.49 -6.48 5.83
N PRO A 100 -17.10 -6.53 7.13
CA PRO A 100 -16.23 -5.54 7.74
C PRO A 100 -14.96 -5.27 6.91
N ARG A 101 -14.50 -4.01 6.94
CA ARG A 101 -13.35 -3.53 6.16
C ARG A 101 -12.11 -4.43 6.22
N ARG A 102 -11.80 -5.00 7.39
CA ARG A 102 -10.67 -5.90 7.60
C ARG A 102 -10.79 -7.19 6.77
N GLN A 103 -11.99 -7.73 6.63
CA GLN A 103 -12.23 -8.95 5.86
C GLN A 103 -12.19 -8.68 4.35
N GLN A 104 -12.70 -7.52 3.92
CA GLN A 104 -12.53 -7.05 2.54
C GLN A 104 -11.03 -6.90 2.18
N GLN A 105 -10.22 -6.34 3.09
CA GLN A 105 -8.77 -6.23 2.90
C GLN A 105 -8.10 -7.59 2.76
N LEU A 106 -8.56 -8.61 3.49
CA LEU A 106 -8.03 -9.96 3.37
C LEU A 106 -8.28 -10.51 1.96
N LEU A 107 -9.52 -10.42 1.47
CA LEU A 107 -9.90 -10.88 0.14
C LEU A 107 -9.09 -10.18 -0.96
N SER A 108 -8.94 -8.86 -0.89
CA SER A 108 -8.13 -8.10 -1.86
C SER A 108 -6.67 -8.54 -1.85
N ARG A 109 -6.10 -8.80 -0.67
CA ARG A 109 -4.70 -9.23 -0.55
C ARG A 109 -4.47 -10.64 -1.06
N VAL A 110 -5.39 -11.56 -0.78
CA VAL A 110 -5.36 -12.92 -1.34
C VAL A 110 -5.42 -12.86 -2.86
N LEU A 111 -6.31 -12.03 -3.43
CA LEU A 111 -6.44 -11.84 -4.88
C LEU A 111 -5.15 -11.26 -5.52
N ILE A 112 -4.58 -10.20 -4.94
CA ILE A 112 -3.33 -9.59 -5.42
C ILE A 112 -2.15 -10.57 -5.35
N ALA A 113 -2.09 -11.35 -4.28
CA ALA A 113 -0.99 -12.26 -4.07
C ALA A 113 -1.09 -13.50 -4.99
N ARG A 114 -2.31 -13.94 -5.34
CA ARG A 114 -2.57 -14.92 -6.41
C ARG A 114 -2.20 -14.39 -7.80
N SER A 115 -2.62 -13.17 -8.15
CA SER A 115 -2.33 -12.58 -9.47
C SER A 115 -0.83 -12.37 -9.72
N SER A 116 -0.04 -12.33 -8.65
CA SER A 116 1.43 -12.24 -8.72
C SER A 116 2.12 -13.59 -8.96
N GLY A 117 1.36 -14.67 -9.23
CA GLY A 117 1.87 -16.02 -9.46
C GLY A 117 2.15 -16.82 -8.19
N GLY A 118 1.75 -16.32 -7.02
CA GLY A 118 1.86 -17.04 -5.75
C GLY A 118 0.71 -18.04 -5.57
N ASP A 119 1.04 -19.30 -5.26
CA ASP A 119 0.05 -20.31 -4.87
C ASP A 119 -0.44 -20.06 -3.43
N LEU A 120 -1.26 -19.03 -3.27
CA LEU A 120 -1.87 -18.66 -1.99
C LEU A 120 -3.32 -19.15 -1.91
N ASN A 121 -3.54 -20.40 -2.33
CA ASN A 121 -4.70 -21.17 -1.87
C ASN A 121 -4.67 -21.34 -0.34
N HIS A 122 -3.49 -21.18 0.27
CA HIS A 122 -3.27 -21.30 1.70
C HIS A 122 -2.42 -20.14 2.22
N PHE A 123 -2.75 -19.64 3.41
CA PHE A 123 -2.00 -18.63 4.14
C PHE A 123 -1.90 -18.97 5.62
N THR A 124 -0.92 -18.42 6.30
CA THR A 124 -0.63 -18.69 7.72
C THR A 124 -0.95 -17.47 8.57
N ALA A 125 -0.97 -17.67 9.90
CA ALA A 125 -1.07 -16.55 10.84
C ALA A 125 0.12 -15.58 10.74
N LYS A 126 1.27 -16.03 10.24
CA LYS A 126 2.44 -15.18 10.02
C LYS A 126 2.20 -14.24 8.84
N ASP A 127 1.63 -14.76 7.76
CA ASP A 127 1.32 -13.96 6.56
C ASP A 127 0.28 -12.88 6.90
N VAL A 128 -0.76 -13.23 7.66
CA VAL A 128 -1.74 -12.27 8.16
C VAL A 128 -1.08 -11.24 9.10
N ALA A 129 -0.18 -11.66 9.99
CA ALA A 129 0.54 -10.74 10.85
C ALA A 129 1.37 -9.73 10.03
N GLU A 130 2.05 -10.19 8.99
CA GLU A 130 2.84 -9.36 8.09
C GLU A 130 1.97 -8.41 7.26
N TRP A 131 0.88 -8.91 6.67
CA TRP A 131 -0.04 -8.13 5.84
C TRP A 131 -0.73 -7.00 6.60
N TYR A 132 -1.00 -7.20 7.88
CA TYR A 132 -1.70 -6.24 8.74
C TYR A 132 -0.77 -5.50 9.71
N LEU A 133 0.52 -5.81 9.72
CA LEU A 133 1.51 -5.26 10.65
C LEU A 133 1.08 -5.42 12.12
N VAL A 134 0.55 -6.58 12.47
CA VAL A 134 0.09 -6.93 13.83
C VAL A 134 0.89 -8.08 14.40
N SER A 135 0.75 -8.33 15.72
CA SER A 135 1.36 -9.50 16.34
C SER A 135 0.75 -10.81 15.78
N VAL A 136 1.53 -11.88 15.75
CA VAL A 136 1.06 -13.22 15.35
C VAL A 136 -0.08 -13.70 16.27
N GLN A 137 -0.10 -13.29 17.53
CA GLN A 137 -1.18 -13.62 18.45
C GLN A 137 -2.49 -12.92 18.06
N THR A 138 -2.42 -11.64 17.70
CA THR A 138 -3.57 -10.88 17.17
C THR A 138 -4.08 -11.50 15.87
N ALA A 139 -3.18 -11.87 14.97
CA ALA A 139 -3.55 -12.54 13.72
C ALA A 139 -4.25 -13.89 13.97
N ARG A 140 -3.78 -14.69 14.94
CA ARG A 140 -4.46 -15.94 15.34
C ARG A 140 -5.85 -15.70 15.92
N ALA A 141 -6.03 -14.66 16.74
CA ALA A 141 -7.33 -14.30 17.27
C ALA A 141 -8.30 -13.94 16.14
N TRP A 142 -7.86 -13.12 15.19
CA TRP A 142 -8.67 -12.77 14.01
C TRP A 142 -9.01 -13.98 13.15
N LEU A 143 -8.08 -14.91 12.93
CA LEU A 143 -8.35 -16.15 12.18
C LEU A 143 -9.38 -17.03 12.88
N ALA A 144 -9.38 -17.07 14.21
CA ALA A 144 -10.41 -17.78 14.98
C ALA A 144 -11.79 -17.10 14.85
N GLU A 145 -11.84 -15.76 14.91
CA GLU A 145 -13.06 -14.99 14.67
C GLU A 145 -13.59 -15.18 13.24
N TRP A 146 -12.69 -15.12 12.25
CA TRP A 146 -13.02 -15.28 10.83
C TRP A 146 -13.48 -16.70 10.50
N ARG A 147 -12.98 -17.70 11.23
CA ARG A 147 -13.51 -19.07 11.15
C ARG A 147 -14.92 -19.16 11.69
N ALA A 148 -15.21 -18.50 12.81
CA ALA A 148 -16.54 -18.55 13.44
C ALA A 148 -17.64 -17.96 12.53
N ILE A 149 -17.29 -17.00 11.69
CA ILE A 149 -18.19 -16.38 10.70
C ILE A 149 -18.14 -17.05 9.32
N GLY A 150 -17.38 -18.15 9.17
CA GLY A 150 -17.30 -18.90 7.91
C GLY A 150 -16.50 -18.24 6.79
N LEU A 151 -15.63 -17.26 7.07
CA LEU A 151 -14.77 -16.61 6.07
C LEU A 151 -13.56 -17.47 5.71
N VAL A 152 -12.98 -18.16 6.70
CA VAL A 152 -11.77 -18.98 6.54
C VAL A 152 -11.94 -20.38 7.15
N ALA A 153 -11.29 -21.36 6.54
CA ALA A 153 -11.24 -22.73 7.02
C ALA A 153 -9.79 -23.20 7.22
N PRO A 154 -9.54 -24.17 8.12
CA PRO A 154 -8.24 -24.84 8.19
C PRO A 154 -7.93 -25.53 6.85
N ALA A 155 -6.71 -25.35 6.35
CA ALA A 155 -6.22 -26.03 5.14
C ALA A 155 -6.09 -27.56 5.28
N GLY A 156 -6.15 -28.09 6.51
CA GLY A 156 -6.01 -29.52 6.78
C GLY A 156 -6.66 -29.92 8.10
N GLN A 157 -6.87 -31.23 8.27
CA GLN A 157 -7.58 -31.83 9.41
C GLN A 157 -6.72 -31.97 10.69
N GLN A 158 -5.58 -31.26 10.77
CA GLN A 158 -4.66 -31.40 11.89
C GLN A 158 -5.14 -30.64 13.13
N GLN A 159 -4.88 -31.23 14.31
CA GLN A 159 -5.23 -30.68 15.63
C GLN A 159 -4.59 -29.31 15.90
N ARG A 160 -3.48 -28.98 15.22
CA ARG A 160 -2.85 -27.66 15.24
C ARG A 160 -2.87 -27.04 13.85
N VAL A 161 -3.79 -26.09 13.64
CA VAL A 161 -3.95 -25.39 12.36
C VAL A 161 -2.74 -24.50 12.09
N ARG A 162 -1.95 -24.83 11.07
CA ARG A 162 -0.79 -24.05 10.62
C ARG A 162 -1.08 -23.21 9.38
N ALA A 163 -2.04 -23.66 8.58
CA ALA A 163 -2.43 -23.03 7.33
C ALA A 163 -3.96 -22.91 7.25
N TRP A 164 -4.41 -21.84 6.61
CA TRP A 164 -5.79 -21.41 6.47
C TRP A 164 -6.07 -21.17 4.99
N ALA A 165 -7.28 -21.47 4.56
CA ALA A 165 -7.81 -21.17 3.24
C ALA A 165 -9.08 -20.33 3.38
N LEU A 166 -9.46 -19.63 2.30
CA LEU A 166 -10.82 -19.12 2.20
C LEU A 166 -11.79 -20.29 2.13
N THR A 167 -12.99 -20.12 2.68
CA THR A 167 -14.08 -21.09 2.46
C THR A 167 -14.53 -21.07 0.99
N GLU A 168 -15.18 -22.14 0.55
CA GLU A 168 -15.58 -22.35 -0.84
C GLU A 168 -16.42 -21.18 -1.41
N GLU A 169 -17.32 -20.61 -0.60
CA GLU A 169 -18.13 -19.44 -0.96
C GLU A 169 -17.27 -18.21 -1.34
N PHE A 170 -16.27 -17.89 -0.51
CA PHE A 170 -15.39 -16.73 -0.75
C PHE A 170 -14.27 -17.04 -1.74
N ALA A 171 -13.85 -18.30 -1.85
CA ALA A 171 -12.92 -18.74 -2.88
C ALA A 171 -13.55 -18.58 -4.28
N ALA A 172 -14.80 -19.01 -4.46
CA ALA A 172 -15.53 -18.85 -5.72
C ALA A 172 -15.75 -17.37 -6.10
N LEU A 173 -15.93 -16.48 -5.11
CA LEU A 173 -16.02 -15.03 -5.35
C LEU A 173 -14.70 -14.42 -5.84
N VAL A 174 -13.57 -14.97 -5.41
CA VAL A 174 -12.23 -14.56 -5.87
C VAL A 174 -11.93 -15.13 -7.25
N GLU A 175 -12.38 -16.34 -7.55
CA GLU A 175 -12.21 -17.00 -8.86
C GLU A 175 -13.11 -16.40 -9.95
N GLY A 176 -14.33 -15.99 -9.63
CA GLY A 176 -15.23 -15.31 -10.57
C GLY A 176 -14.89 -13.84 -10.87
N ALA A 177 -13.75 -13.34 -10.38
CA ALA A 177 -13.26 -11.97 -10.57
C ALA A 177 -12.11 -11.85 -11.59
N GLU A 178 -11.66 -12.96 -12.19
CA GLU A 178 -10.80 -12.99 -13.38
C GLU A 178 -11.60 -12.73 -14.67
#